data_AF-A0AAP0RFJ7-F1
#
_entry.id   AF-A0AAP0RFJ7-F1
#
_cell.length_a   1.000
_cell.length_b   1.000
_cell.length_c   1.000
_cell.angle_alpha   90.00
_cell.angle_beta   90.00
_cell.angle_gamma   90.00
#
_symmetry.space_group_name_H-M   'P 1'
#
loop_
_entity.id
_entity.type
_entity.pdbx_description
1 polymer ?
#
loop_
_entity_poly.entity_id
_entity_poly.type
_entity_poly.pdbx_seq_one_letter_code
_entity_poly.pdbx_strand_id
1 'polypeptide(L)'
;MGTTSDEGGRIKGLCNHVFSDDVHASIKNRLGNGKSMMVHCQSKDNDLGLQNVTDGSEFGWDFSPNVWGTTQFYCNLEWVKCTAVPI
;
A
#
# COMPACT_ATOMS: atom_id res chain seq x y z
N MET A 1 35.63 19.07 24.63
CA MET A 1 35.51 19.25 23.17
C MET A 1 34.58 18.15 22.67
N GLY A 2 33.49 18.52 22.01
CA GLY A 2 32.18 17.86 22.11
C GLY A 2 32.02 16.46 21.49
N THR A 3 31.02 15.74 21.98
CA THR A 3 30.43 14.54 21.36
C THR A 3 28.95 14.82 21.11
N THR A 4 28.51 14.65 19.86
CA THR A 4 27.11 14.79 19.45
C THR A 4 26.35 13.47 19.55
N SER A 5 25.15 13.59 20.11
CA SER A 5 23.90 12.82 20.01
C SER A 5 23.87 11.50 19.21
N ASP A 6 23.37 10.44 19.85
CA ASP A 6 21.99 9.95 19.64
C ASP A 6 21.65 8.96 20.77
N GLU A 7 20.62 9.26 21.57
CA GLU A 7 20.15 8.41 22.67
C GLU A 7 19.30 7.23 22.14
N GLY A 8 19.91 6.39 21.31
CA GLY A 8 19.34 5.13 20.81
C GLY A 8 19.45 4.00 21.83
N GLY A 9 18.85 4.17 23.01
CA GLY A 9 18.83 3.17 24.07
C GLY A 9 17.53 2.35 24.07
N ARG A 10 17.47 1.22 23.35
CA ARG A 10 16.46 0.18 23.63
C ARG A 10 17.09 -1.22 23.64
N ILE A 11 17.30 -1.69 24.87
CA ILE A 11 17.49 -3.07 25.32
C ILE A 11 16.88 -4.13 24.36
N LYS A 12 17.71 -4.95 23.72
CA LYS A 12 17.27 -6.18 23.04
C LYS A 12 17.35 -7.36 24.01
N GLY A 13 16.25 -7.60 24.72
CA GLY A 13 16.01 -8.80 25.53
C GLY A 13 15.47 -9.97 24.69
N LEU A 14 15.81 -11.19 25.12
CA LEU A 14 15.63 -12.50 24.49
C LEU A 14 14.22 -12.87 23.97
N CYS A 15 14.20 -13.66 22.87
CA CYS A 15 13.25 -14.73 22.51
C CYS A 15 11.79 -14.42 22.11
N ASN A 16 11.50 -13.33 21.40
CA ASN A 16 10.33 -13.24 20.51
C ASN A 16 10.71 -12.50 19.24
N HIS A 17 11.31 -13.22 18.31
CA HIS A 17 11.68 -12.70 17.01
C HIS A 17 10.47 -12.76 16.07
N VAL A 18 9.42 -12.00 16.40
CA VAL A 18 8.37 -11.67 15.42
C VAL A 18 8.76 -10.31 14.88
N PHE A 19 9.59 -10.30 13.83
CA PHE A 19 9.68 -9.16 12.92
C PHE A 19 8.33 -9.04 12.22
N SER A 20 7.37 -8.38 12.87
CA SER A 20 6.21 -7.87 12.18
C SER A 20 6.61 -6.51 11.64
N ASP A 21 7.47 -6.51 10.62
CA ASP A 21 7.66 -5.30 9.82
C ASP A 21 6.35 -5.15 9.04
N ASP A 22 5.59 -4.10 9.35
CA ASP A 22 4.37 -3.79 8.61
C ASP A 22 4.74 -3.53 7.15
N VAL A 23 4.00 -4.18 6.26
CA VAL A 23 4.16 -4.03 4.82
C VAL A 23 3.16 -3.00 4.34
N HIS A 24 3.67 -1.94 3.72
CA HIS A 24 2.86 -0.95 3.02
C HIS A 24 2.64 -1.38 1.57
N ALA A 25 1.38 -1.42 1.13
CA ALA A 25 1.00 -1.61 -0.26
C ALA A 25 0.18 -0.41 -0.75
N SER A 26 0.37 -0.02 -2.00
CA SER A 26 -0.33 1.12 -2.57
C SER A 26 -0.52 1.03 -4.09
N ILE A 27 -1.55 1.73 -4.57
CA ILE A 27 -1.91 1.87 -5.98
C ILE A 27 -1.92 3.35 -6.33
N LYS A 28 -1.01 3.76 -7.21
CA LYS A 28 -0.90 5.13 -7.72
C LYS A 28 -1.49 5.23 -9.11
N ASN A 29 -2.43 6.16 -9.31
CA ASN A 29 -2.99 6.43 -10.62
C ASN A 29 -2.04 7.32 -11.43
N ARG A 30 -1.58 6.80 -12.58
CA ARG A 30 -0.75 7.52 -13.55
C ARG A 30 -1.36 7.49 -14.96
N LEU A 31 -2.69 7.38 -15.06
CA LEU A 31 -3.41 7.38 -16.33
C LEU A 31 -3.32 8.73 -17.07
N GLY A 32 -3.10 9.83 -16.34
CA GLY A 32 -2.96 11.16 -16.90
C GLY A 32 -4.27 11.77 -17.39
N ASN A 33 -4.21 13.04 -17.80
CA ASN A 33 -5.33 13.79 -18.37
C ASN A 33 -6.57 13.86 -17.45
N GLY A 34 -6.37 13.93 -16.14
CA GLY A 34 -7.45 14.03 -15.16
C GLY A 34 -8.31 12.77 -15.04
N LYS A 35 -7.87 11.63 -15.57
CA LYS A 35 -8.63 10.38 -15.50
C LYS A 35 -8.56 9.77 -14.11
N SER A 36 -9.72 9.41 -13.58
CA SER A 36 -9.80 8.64 -12.35
C SER A 36 -9.84 7.14 -12.62
N MET A 37 -9.36 6.37 -11.65
CA MET A 37 -9.38 4.91 -11.64
C MET A 37 -10.19 4.44 -10.44
N MET A 38 -11.19 3.58 -10.68
CA MET A 38 -11.91 2.89 -9.63
C MET A 38 -11.14 1.63 -9.26
N VAL A 39 -10.92 1.42 -7.97
CA VAL A 39 -10.11 0.32 -7.44
C VAL A 39 -10.88 -0.35 -6.32
N HIS A 40 -11.16 -1.65 -6.44
CA HIS A 40 -11.65 -2.44 -5.31
C HIS A 40 -10.60 -3.50 -4.98
N CYS A 41 -10.02 -3.42 -3.79
CA CYS A 41 -9.01 -4.36 -3.32
C CYS A 41 -9.52 -5.12 -2.10
N GLN A 42 -9.22 -6.41 -2.04
CA GLN A 42 -9.51 -7.23 -0.86
C GLN A 42 -8.52 -8.39 -0.75
N SER A 43 -8.39 -8.94 0.44
CA SER A 43 -7.72 -10.21 0.70
C SER A 43 -8.77 -11.30 0.96
N LYS A 44 -8.37 -12.45 1.50
CA LYS A 44 -9.34 -13.45 1.97
C LYS A 44 -10.17 -12.92 3.16
N ASP A 45 -9.53 -12.16 4.05
CA ASP A 45 -10.08 -11.85 5.38
C ASP A 45 -10.35 -10.35 5.60
N ASN A 46 -9.92 -9.49 4.67
CA ASN A 46 -10.05 -8.04 4.78
C ASN A 46 -10.45 -7.41 3.44
N ASP A 47 -11.59 -6.71 3.41
CA ASP A 47 -12.07 -5.93 2.26
C ASP A 47 -11.72 -4.46 2.46
N LEU A 48 -10.97 -3.87 1.53
CA LEU A 48 -10.56 -2.47 1.58
C LEU A 48 -11.58 -1.54 0.89
N GLY A 49 -12.62 -2.12 0.27
CA GLY A 49 -13.71 -1.40 -0.38
C GLY A 49 -13.33 -0.75 -1.70
N LEU A 50 -14.32 -0.12 -2.31
CA LEU A 50 -14.18 0.59 -3.58
C LEU A 50 -13.62 2.00 -3.36
N GLN A 51 -12.54 2.32 -4.06
CA GLN A 51 -11.80 3.57 -3.95
C GLN A 51 -11.76 4.27 -5.31
N ASN A 52 -11.97 5.58 -5.31
CA ASN A 52 -11.80 6.42 -6.49
C ASN A 52 -10.44 7.12 -6.43
N VAL A 53 -9.47 6.65 -7.21
CA VAL A 53 -8.11 7.20 -7.25
C VAL A 53 -8.03 8.20 -8.39
N THR A 54 -8.02 9.49 -8.06
CA THR A 54 -7.90 10.57 -9.05
C THR A 54 -6.50 10.62 -9.69
N ASP A 55 -6.36 11.28 -10.84
CA ASP A 55 -5.09 11.38 -11.55
C ASP A 55 -3.97 11.94 -10.66
N GLY A 56 -2.84 11.24 -10.60
CA GLY A 56 -1.68 11.57 -9.77
C GLY A 56 -1.79 11.15 -8.29
N SER A 57 -2.99 10.79 -7.81
CA SER A 57 -3.24 10.36 -6.43
C SER A 57 -2.92 8.88 -6.21
N GLU A 58 -2.93 8.49 -4.94
CA GLU A 58 -2.57 7.16 -4.48
C GLU A 58 -3.53 6.67 -3.38
N PHE A 59 -3.84 5.38 -3.43
CA PHE A 59 -4.58 4.66 -2.39
C PHE A 59 -3.67 3.59 -1.80
N GLY A 60 -3.43 3.61 -0.49
CA GLY A 60 -2.52 2.68 0.18
C GLY A 60 -3.06 2.17 1.50
N TRP A 61 -2.50 1.04 1.95
CA TRP A 61 -2.85 0.35 3.18
C TRP A 61 -1.64 -0.39 3.74
N ASP A 62 -1.61 -0.51 5.06
CA ASP A 62 -0.59 -1.29 5.77
C ASP A 62 -1.18 -2.63 6.21
N PHE A 63 -0.36 -3.67 6.19
CA PHE A 63 -0.71 -4.98 6.72
C PHE A 63 0.50 -5.71 7.28
N SER A 64 0.26 -6.51 8.30
CA SER A 64 1.28 -7.40 8.84
C SER A 64 1.14 -8.80 8.20
N PRO A 65 2.20 -9.36 7.61
CA PRO A 65 2.17 -10.75 7.13
C PRO A 65 1.94 -11.71 8.30
N ASN A 66 1.08 -12.69 8.10
CA ASN A 66 0.91 -13.79 9.06
C ASN A 66 2.22 -14.60 9.18
N VAL A 67 2.67 -14.88 10.40
CA VAL A 67 3.90 -15.68 10.65
C VAL A 67 3.82 -17.10 10.05
N TRP A 68 2.61 -17.63 9.83
CA TRP A 68 2.35 -18.98 9.32
C TRP A 68 1.78 -19.00 7.89
N GLY A 69 1.76 -17.88 7.16
CA GLY A 69 1.26 -17.84 5.78
C GLY A 69 1.49 -16.51 5.05
N THR A 70 1.26 -16.49 3.74
CA THR A 70 1.35 -15.27 2.93
C THR A 70 0.02 -14.52 2.95
N THR A 71 0.04 -13.20 3.22
CA THR A 71 -1.12 -12.33 2.99
C THR A 71 -1.13 -11.92 1.52
N GLN A 72 -2.23 -12.19 0.80
CA GLN A 72 -2.41 -11.80 -0.59
C GLN A 72 -3.63 -10.89 -0.73
N PHE A 73 -3.45 -9.76 -1.40
CA PHE A 73 -4.53 -8.90 -1.87
C PHE A 73 -4.71 -9.07 -3.38
N TYR A 74 -5.94 -9.04 -3.83
CA TYR A 74 -6.33 -8.99 -5.24
C TYR A 74 -7.20 -7.75 -5.45
N CYS A 75 -7.02 -7.09 -6.60
CA CYS A 75 -7.66 -5.81 -6.89
C CYS A 75 -8.29 -5.80 -8.28
N ASN A 76 -9.53 -5.32 -8.36
CA ASN A 76 -10.21 -5.00 -9.61
C ASN A 76 -10.02 -3.52 -9.90
N LEU A 77 -9.47 -3.21 -11.06
CA LEU A 77 -9.19 -1.84 -11.49
C LEU A 77 -10.01 -1.53 -12.75
N GLU A 78 -10.74 -0.43 -12.73
CA GLU A 78 -11.58 0.04 -13.84
C GLU A 78 -11.31 1.50 -14.15
N TRP A 79 -11.17 1.82 -15.44
CA TRP A 79 -11.03 3.20 -15.91
C TRP A 79 -11.54 3.35 -17.34
N VAL A 80 -12.00 4.57 -17.67
CA VAL A 80 -12.36 4.92 -19.04
C VAL A 80 -11.08 5.11 -19.85
N LYS A 81 -10.91 4.34 -20.92
CA LYS A 81 -9.80 4.56 -21.87
C LYS A 81 -10.06 5.85 -22.66
N CYS A 82 -9.00 6.59 -22.96
CA CYS A 82 -9.06 7.52 -24.08
C CYS A 82 -9.25 6.69 -25.35
N THR A 83 -10.45 6.64 -25.89
CA THR A 83 -10.63 6.31 -27.29
C THR A 83 -10.12 7.51 -28.08
N ALA A 84 -9.08 7.30 -28.89
CA ALA A 84 -8.77 8.27 -29.94
C ALA A 84 -10.03 8.32 -30.82
N VAL A 85 -10.67 9.49 -30.92
CA VAL A 85 -11.69 9.70 -31.93
C VAL A 85 -10.95 9.67 -33.27
N PRO A 86 -11.21 8.70 -34.16
CA PRO A 86 -10.66 8.78 -35.51
C PRO A 86 -11.32 10.00 -36.18
N ILE A 87 -10.48 10.98 -36.53
CA ILE A 87 -10.83 12.12 -37.39
C ILE A 87 -11.10 11.63 -38.81
#